data_AF-A0A931T3F6-F1
#
_entry.id   AF-A0A931T3F6-F1
#
_cell.length_a   1.000
_cell.length_b   1.000
_cell.length_c   1.000
_cell.angle_alpha   90.00
_cell.angle_beta   90.00
_cell.angle_gamma   90.00
#
_symmetry.space_group_name_H-M   'P 1'
#
loop_
_entity.id
_entity.type
_entity.pdbx_description
1 polymer ?
#
loop_
_entity_poly.entity_id
_entity_poly.type
_entity_poly.pdbx_seq_one_letter_code
_entity_poly.pdbx_strand_id
1 'polypeptide(L)'
;LLIGPDIPRKDIEALLSKGPVIGFKPYHLMGRHQPSFEAPIHSYVPEWAWELAHERKLVILLHLVKSLALADTENQREIVSACRKYPQARLILAHGARGFHAPYTRSGLPSLRGLQNVWFDTSGLCEPEAIIAILDEFGPRRVMWGSDFPVSERRGKCVTIGDQFAWINPSHLDETPSAPAIQAWPVGLENLRAVLNAAEQAALNAEDLQDVFCDNARRLLGLVEERAGLTQERHRQALALIPGGTNLLSKRPEMFAPGQWPAYFREARGCEVWDLDGRHYYDFSINSAGACLLGCRDPDVTRAVKRRLSLGTLSTLNPPEEVELAEELCRLHPWAEQVRLARTGGEVAAVAVRIARATTDRSVVA
;
A
#
# COMPACT_ATOMS: atom_id res chain seq x y z
N LEU A 1 7.19 0.02 -11.74
CA LEU A 1 6.50 -0.78 -12.78
C LEU A 1 6.78 -2.25 -12.55
N LEU A 2 5.76 -3.10 -12.61
CA LEU A 2 5.95 -4.55 -12.67
C LEU A 2 6.65 -4.90 -13.99
N ILE A 3 7.71 -5.70 -13.95
CA ILE A 3 8.47 -6.12 -15.13
C ILE A 3 8.68 -7.63 -15.13
N GLY A 4 9.03 -8.18 -16.29
CA GLY A 4 9.39 -9.59 -16.47
C GLY A 4 10.03 -9.84 -17.83
N PRO A 5 10.59 -11.03 -18.06
CA PRO A 5 11.28 -11.39 -19.30
C PRO A 5 10.39 -11.33 -20.54
N ASP A 6 9.09 -11.58 -20.37
CA ASP A 6 8.11 -11.59 -21.47
C ASP A 6 7.53 -10.20 -21.78
N ILE A 7 7.91 -9.16 -21.02
CA ILE A 7 7.48 -7.78 -21.27
C ILE A 7 8.54 -7.06 -22.12
N PRO A 8 8.21 -6.58 -23.34
CA PRO A 8 9.15 -5.87 -24.19
C PRO A 8 9.68 -4.57 -23.57
N ARG A 9 10.99 -4.32 -23.67
CA ARG A 9 11.64 -3.06 -23.22
C ARG A 9 10.91 -1.81 -23.71
N LYS A 10 10.50 -1.79 -24.98
CA LYS A 10 9.80 -0.64 -25.61
C LYS A 10 8.50 -0.26 -24.90
N ASP A 11 7.78 -1.25 -24.36
CA ASP A 11 6.49 -1.00 -23.70
C ASP A 11 6.73 -0.37 -22.32
N ILE A 12 7.79 -0.79 -21.62
CA ILE A 12 8.25 -0.18 -20.38
C ILE A 12 8.75 1.25 -20.62
N GLU A 13 9.53 1.49 -21.68
CA GLU A 13 10.00 2.83 -22.04
C GLU A 13 8.83 3.79 -22.35
N ALA A 14 7.79 3.30 -23.03
CA ALA A 14 6.57 4.07 -23.29
C ALA A 14 5.76 4.36 -22.01
N LEU A 15 5.86 3.52 -20.97
CA LEU A 15 5.26 3.79 -19.66
C LEU A 15 6.09 4.80 -18.86
N LEU A 16 7.43 4.70 -18.91
CA LEU A 16 8.33 5.66 -18.27
C LEU A 16 8.15 7.09 -18.80
N SER A 17 7.72 7.27 -20.05
CA SER A 17 7.44 8.59 -20.61
C SER A 17 6.11 9.21 -20.17
N LYS A 18 5.21 8.45 -19.52
CA LYS A 18 3.85 8.91 -19.18
C LYS A 18 3.71 9.51 -17.79
N GLY A 19 4.71 9.39 -16.93
CA GLY A 19 4.63 9.90 -15.56
C GLY A 19 5.88 9.66 -14.72
N PRO A 20 5.89 10.08 -13.45
CA PRO A 20 7.04 10.01 -12.56
C PRO A 20 7.26 8.58 -12.03
N VAL A 21 7.57 7.65 -12.92
CA VAL A 21 7.96 6.29 -12.54
C VAL A 21 9.43 6.31 -12.13
N ILE A 22 9.68 5.85 -10.90
CA ILE A 22 11.02 5.88 -10.28
C ILE A 22 11.75 4.52 -10.29
N GLY A 23 11.11 3.45 -10.78
CA GLY A 23 11.72 2.13 -10.73
C GLY A 23 10.88 0.95 -11.21
N PHE A 24 11.48 -0.22 -11.08
CA PHE A 24 10.98 -1.52 -11.48
C PHE A 24 10.76 -2.42 -10.26
N LYS A 25 9.74 -3.26 -10.35
CA LYS A 25 9.43 -4.34 -9.41
C LYS A 25 9.40 -5.62 -10.23
N PRO A 26 10.53 -6.29 -10.46
CA PRO A 26 10.51 -7.62 -11.03
C PRO A 26 9.89 -8.61 -10.05
N TYR A 27 9.24 -9.65 -10.57
CA TYR A 27 8.64 -10.68 -9.72
C TYR A 27 8.80 -12.05 -10.35
N HIS A 28 9.20 -13.04 -9.55
CA HIS A 28 9.52 -14.40 -10.01
C HIS A 28 8.37 -15.08 -10.78
N LEU A 29 7.11 -14.78 -10.46
CA LEU A 29 5.94 -15.28 -11.18
C LEU A 29 5.82 -14.78 -12.62
N MET A 30 6.56 -13.71 -12.96
CA MET A 30 6.65 -13.20 -14.34
C MET A 30 7.71 -13.95 -15.15
N GLY A 31 8.54 -14.77 -14.51
CA GLY A 31 9.52 -15.64 -15.15
C GLY A 31 8.95 -17.02 -15.48
N ARG A 32 9.74 -17.83 -16.18
CA ARG A 32 9.33 -19.18 -16.63
C ARG A 32 9.93 -20.32 -15.80
N HIS A 33 10.82 -20.01 -14.85
CA HIS A 33 11.49 -21.01 -14.02
C HIS A 33 10.51 -21.69 -13.06
N GLN A 34 10.62 -23.02 -12.91
CA GLN A 34 9.85 -23.80 -11.94
C GLN A 34 10.78 -24.75 -11.16
N PRO A 35 10.60 -24.88 -9.83
CA PRO A 35 9.62 -24.17 -9.01
C PRO A 35 9.95 -22.68 -8.88
N SER A 36 8.94 -21.82 -8.97
CA SER A 36 9.17 -20.36 -8.98
C SER A 36 9.84 -19.83 -7.69
N PHE A 37 9.74 -20.55 -6.57
CA PHE A 37 10.42 -20.23 -5.31
C PHE A 37 11.89 -20.67 -5.25
N GLU A 38 12.45 -21.19 -6.35
CA GLU A 38 13.90 -21.41 -6.48
C GLU A 38 14.46 -20.70 -7.71
N ALA A 39 13.70 -19.77 -8.28
CA ALA A 39 14.07 -19.07 -9.50
C ALA A 39 15.33 -18.20 -9.30
N PRO A 40 16.35 -18.33 -10.16
CA PRO A 40 17.51 -17.45 -10.15
C PRO A 40 17.14 -16.05 -10.67
N ILE A 41 17.87 -15.02 -10.28
CA ILE A 41 17.48 -13.61 -10.51
C ILE A 41 17.33 -13.30 -12.01
N HIS A 42 18.28 -13.73 -12.83
CA HIS A 42 18.28 -13.54 -14.28
C HIS A 42 17.04 -14.15 -14.98
N SER A 43 16.35 -15.11 -14.36
CA SER A 43 15.16 -15.74 -14.95
C SER A 43 13.91 -14.86 -14.89
N TYR A 44 13.88 -13.83 -14.03
CA TYR A 44 12.75 -12.92 -13.88
C TYR A 44 13.15 -11.43 -13.86
N VAL A 45 14.44 -11.12 -13.82
CA VAL A 45 14.98 -9.77 -14.03
C VAL A 45 15.74 -9.75 -15.37
N PRO A 46 15.12 -9.29 -16.45
CA PRO A 46 15.78 -9.26 -17.75
C PRO A 46 16.93 -8.23 -17.76
N GLU A 47 17.98 -8.50 -18.54
CA GLU A 47 19.19 -7.66 -18.59
C GLU A 47 18.90 -6.20 -18.93
N TRP A 48 17.97 -5.96 -19.85
CA TRP A 48 17.56 -4.61 -20.25
C TRP A 48 17.02 -3.78 -19.07
N ALA A 49 16.50 -4.41 -18.01
CA ALA A 49 16.01 -3.70 -16.84
C ALA A 49 17.17 -3.08 -16.04
N TRP A 50 18.31 -3.79 -15.95
CA TRP A 50 19.52 -3.26 -15.33
C TRP A 50 20.15 -2.15 -16.17
N GLU A 51 20.23 -2.33 -17.49
CA GLU A 51 20.70 -1.30 -18.43
C GLU A 51 19.87 -0.02 -18.29
N LEU A 52 18.55 -0.13 -18.37
CA LEU A 52 17.65 1.01 -18.30
C LEU A 52 17.66 1.67 -16.91
N ALA A 53 17.78 0.87 -15.84
CA ALA A 53 17.93 1.41 -14.50
C ALA A 53 19.25 2.16 -14.31
N HIS A 54 20.33 1.70 -14.94
CA HIS A 54 21.60 2.41 -14.97
C HIS A 54 21.51 3.73 -15.74
N GLU A 55 21.02 3.68 -16.97
CA GLU A 55 20.89 4.84 -17.87
C GLU A 55 20.07 5.97 -17.22
N ARG A 56 19.00 5.61 -16.49
CA ARG A 56 18.03 6.56 -15.95
C ARG A 56 18.06 6.70 -14.42
N LYS A 57 19.04 6.09 -13.75
CA LYS A 57 19.17 6.08 -12.27
C LYS A 57 17.90 5.59 -11.55
N LEU A 58 17.24 4.59 -12.12
CA LEU A 58 16.00 4.03 -11.58
C LEU A 58 16.30 3.00 -10.49
N VAL A 59 15.26 2.74 -9.68
CA VAL A 59 15.27 1.70 -8.67
C VAL A 59 14.91 0.34 -9.28
N ILE A 60 15.55 -0.72 -8.80
CA ILE A 60 15.07 -2.11 -8.92
C ILE A 60 14.75 -2.59 -7.51
N LEU A 61 13.47 -2.82 -7.21
CA LEU A 61 13.02 -3.40 -5.95
C LEU A 61 12.97 -4.92 -6.08
N LEU A 62 14.08 -5.58 -5.76
CA LEU A 62 14.29 -7.00 -5.99
C LEU A 62 13.73 -7.85 -4.83
N HIS A 63 12.91 -8.84 -5.17
CA HIS A 63 12.40 -9.84 -4.24
C HIS A 63 13.12 -11.17 -4.48
N LEU A 64 14.00 -11.59 -3.56
CA LEU A 64 14.69 -12.88 -3.64
C LEU A 64 13.72 -14.02 -3.30
N VAL A 65 13.88 -15.15 -3.97
CA VAL A 65 12.92 -16.26 -3.84
C VAL A 65 13.48 -17.58 -3.33
N LYS A 66 14.77 -17.85 -3.56
CA LYS A 66 15.42 -19.08 -3.13
C LYS A 66 15.36 -19.29 -1.61
N SER A 67 15.29 -20.55 -1.21
CA SER A 67 15.27 -21.00 0.20
C SER A 67 16.43 -20.44 1.05
N LEU A 68 17.64 -20.31 0.50
CA LEU A 68 18.80 -19.75 1.21
C LEU A 68 18.87 -18.21 1.18
N ALA A 69 17.90 -17.53 0.56
CA ALA A 69 17.87 -16.07 0.48
C ALA A 69 19.20 -15.47 0.00
N LEU A 70 19.74 -14.46 0.69
CA LEU A 70 21.04 -13.85 0.37
C LEU A 70 22.24 -14.77 0.65
N ALA A 71 22.09 -15.84 1.45
CA ALA A 71 23.16 -16.81 1.67
C ALA A 71 23.40 -17.72 0.45
N ASP A 72 22.46 -17.76 -0.52
CA ASP A 72 22.64 -18.48 -1.78
C ASP A 72 23.77 -17.88 -2.63
N THR A 73 24.78 -18.69 -2.95
CA THR A 73 25.97 -18.21 -3.69
C THR A 73 25.68 -17.77 -5.13
N GLU A 74 24.60 -18.25 -5.76
CA GLU A 74 24.18 -17.75 -7.07
C GLU A 74 23.53 -16.36 -6.94
N ASN A 75 22.64 -16.14 -5.95
CA ASN A 75 22.12 -14.80 -5.66
C ASN A 75 23.24 -13.79 -5.41
N GLN A 76 24.24 -14.16 -4.60
CA GLN A 76 25.39 -13.29 -4.32
C GLN A 76 26.15 -12.92 -5.60
N ARG A 77 26.48 -13.91 -6.44
CA ARG A 77 27.20 -13.70 -7.69
C ARG A 77 26.42 -12.81 -8.66
N GLU A 78 25.13 -13.07 -8.83
CA GLU A 78 24.27 -12.29 -9.74
C GLU A 78 24.13 -10.84 -9.26
N ILE A 79 23.85 -10.62 -7.97
CA ILE A 79 23.73 -9.27 -7.40
C ILE A 79 25.05 -8.50 -7.54
N VAL A 80 26.18 -9.09 -7.15
CA VAL A 80 27.48 -8.44 -7.21
C VAL A 80 27.87 -8.12 -8.65
N SER A 81 27.65 -9.06 -9.57
CA SER A 81 27.92 -8.87 -11.01
C SER A 81 27.09 -7.73 -11.57
N ALA A 82 25.77 -7.75 -11.35
CA ALA A 82 24.85 -6.71 -11.83
C ALA A 82 25.17 -5.33 -11.24
N CYS A 83 25.38 -5.24 -9.93
CA CYS A 83 25.65 -3.95 -9.28
C CYS A 83 26.98 -3.34 -9.72
N ARG A 84 28.01 -4.17 -9.97
CA ARG A 84 29.30 -3.71 -10.52
C ARG A 84 29.20 -3.30 -11.98
N LYS A 85 28.46 -4.05 -12.79
CA LYS A 85 28.22 -3.73 -14.20
C LYS A 85 27.37 -2.47 -14.37
N TYR A 86 26.43 -2.23 -13.45
CA TYR A 86 25.44 -1.17 -13.52
C TYR A 86 25.46 -0.25 -12.28
N PRO A 87 26.55 0.52 -12.04
CA PRO A 87 26.75 1.24 -10.78
C PRO A 87 25.76 2.40 -10.53
N GLN A 88 25.06 2.90 -11.57
CA GLN A 88 24.03 3.93 -11.44
C GLN A 88 22.63 3.36 -11.15
N ALA A 89 22.41 2.04 -11.37
CA ALA A 89 21.15 1.40 -11.01
C ALA A 89 21.07 1.28 -9.49
N ARG A 90 19.91 1.59 -8.91
CA ARG A 90 19.70 1.59 -7.45
C ARG A 90 18.96 0.32 -7.03
N LEU A 91 19.67 -0.63 -6.42
CA LEU A 91 19.06 -1.88 -5.97
C LEU A 91 18.49 -1.73 -4.56
N ILE A 92 17.20 -2.01 -4.39
CA ILE A 92 16.58 -2.21 -3.07
C ILE A 92 16.29 -3.70 -2.93
N LEU A 93 16.86 -4.34 -1.91
CA LEU A 93 16.63 -5.72 -1.55
C LEU A 93 15.44 -5.81 -0.60
N ALA A 94 14.34 -6.38 -1.09
CA ALA A 94 13.09 -6.46 -0.34
C ALA A 94 13.19 -7.37 0.87
N HIS A 95 12.51 -7.00 1.96
CA HIS A 95 12.46 -7.75 3.21
C HIS A 95 13.87 -8.07 3.75
N GLY A 96 14.80 -7.11 3.71
CA GLY A 96 16.18 -7.33 4.13
C GLY A 96 16.89 -8.40 3.30
N ALA A 97 16.64 -8.43 1.99
CA ALA A 97 17.09 -9.48 1.08
C ALA A 97 16.48 -10.87 1.36
N ARG A 98 15.15 -10.92 1.56
CA ARG A 98 14.41 -12.12 2.02
C ARG A 98 14.96 -12.62 3.37
N GLY A 99 15.25 -11.69 4.26
CA GLY A 99 15.86 -11.90 5.57
C GLY A 99 14.90 -12.44 6.64
N PHE A 100 13.89 -13.21 6.25
CA PHE A 100 12.98 -13.90 7.16
C PHE A 100 13.70 -14.95 8.03
N HIS A 101 14.89 -15.39 7.60
CA HIS A 101 15.81 -16.21 8.38
C HIS A 101 17.07 -15.40 8.70
N ALA A 102 17.21 -14.96 9.95
CA ALA A 102 18.30 -14.06 10.34
C ALA A 102 19.73 -14.63 10.12
N PRO A 103 20.01 -15.92 10.40
CA PRO A 103 21.33 -16.50 10.13
C PRO A 103 21.75 -16.43 8.66
N TYR A 104 20.83 -16.66 7.71
CA TYR A 104 21.12 -16.53 6.28
C TYR A 104 21.34 -15.09 5.85
N THR A 105 20.62 -14.15 6.48
CA THR A 105 20.87 -12.72 6.29
C THR A 105 22.31 -12.39 6.70
N ARG A 106 22.68 -12.76 7.94
CA ARG A 106 24.00 -12.45 8.51
C ARG A 106 25.15 -13.08 7.72
N SER A 107 25.01 -14.32 7.24
CA SER A 107 26.05 -14.98 6.45
C SER A 107 26.15 -14.45 5.01
N GLY A 108 25.04 -13.98 4.43
CA GLY A 108 25.00 -13.47 3.07
C GLY A 108 25.48 -12.02 2.90
N LEU A 109 25.21 -11.15 3.88
CA LEU A 109 25.50 -9.71 3.81
C LEU A 109 26.98 -9.35 3.47
N PRO A 110 28.01 -10.03 4.01
CA PRO A 110 29.40 -9.74 3.67
C PRO A 110 29.72 -9.77 2.17
N SER A 111 28.97 -10.55 1.38
CA SER A 111 29.16 -10.64 -0.08
C SER A 111 28.86 -9.33 -0.81
N LEU A 112 28.08 -8.43 -0.20
CA LEU A 112 27.64 -7.16 -0.78
C LEU A 112 28.56 -5.98 -0.39
N ARG A 113 29.62 -6.21 0.40
CA ARG A 113 30.59 -5.18 0.82
C ARG A 113 31.18 -4.44 -0.38
N GLY A 114 31.28 -3.12 -0.23
CA GLY A 114 31.84 -2.22 -1.25
C GLY A 114 30.87 -1.79 -2.35
N LEU A 115 29.69 -2.42 -2.47
CA LEU A 115 28.65 -1.96 -3.38
C LEU A 115 28.00 -0.68 -2.82
N GLN A 116 28.02 0.41 -3.60
CA GLN A 116 27.49 1.71 -3.17
C GLN A 116 26.02 1.92 -3.54
N ASN A 117 25.48 1.01 -4.35
CA ASN A 117 24.17 1.11 -4.98
C ASN A 117 23.18 0.03 -4.51
N VAL A 118 23.35 -0.46 -3.27
CA VAL A 118 22.47 -1.43 -2.62
C VAL A 118 21.87 -0.83 -1.35
N TRP A 119 20.57 -1.03 -1.18
CA TRP A 119 19.77 -0.67 0.01
C TRP A 119 18.85 -1.83 0.39
N PHE A 120 18.28 -1.76 1.58
CA PHE A 120 17.39 -2.79 2.13
C PHE A 120 16.11 -2.12 2.62
N ASP A 121 14.94 -2.69 2.30
CA ASP A 121 13.73 -2.36 3.05
C ASP A 121 13.45 -3.41 4.12
N THR A 122 12.89 -3.01 5.26
CA THR A 122 12.65 -3.92 6.40
C THR A 122 11.30 -4.64 6.31
N SER A 123 10.57 -4.52 5.22
CA SER A 123 9.16 -4.90 5.21
C SER A 123 8.94 -6.39 5.52
N GLY A 124 7.90 -6.72 6.28
CA GLY A 124 7.59 -8.10 6.68
C GLY A 124 8.58 -8.77 7.65
N LEU A 125 9.69 -8.12 8.04
CA LEU A 125 10.62 -8.65 9.04
C LEU A 125 10.05 -8.47 10.46
N CYS A 126 9.52 -9.53 11.05
CA CYS A 126 8.90 -9.49 12.37
C CYS A 126 9.85 -9.84 13.53
N GLU A 127 11.15 -9.94 13.24
CA GLU A 127 12.22 -10.27 14.18
C GLU A 127 13.40 -9.30 13.98
N PRO A 128 14.00 -8.76 15.05
CA PRO A 128 15.02 -7.72 14.95
C PRO A 128 16.36 -8.22 14.39
N GLU A 129 16.67 -9.52 14.51
CA GLU A 129 18.01 -10.08 14.29
C GLU A 129 18.53 -9.89 12.86
N ALA A 130 17.65 -10.01 11.86
CA ALA A 130 18.00 -9.75 10.47
C ALA A 130 18.26 -8.25 10.22
N ILE A 131 17.47 -7.37 10.84
CA ILE A 131 17.64 -5.92 10.74
C ILE A 131 18.94 -5.49 11.41
N ILE A 132 19.24 -6.03 12.60
CA ILE A 132 20.52 -5.81 13.31
C ILE A 132 21.68 -6.25 12.43
N ALA A 133 21.63 -7.42 11.81
CA ALA A 133 22.70 -7.88 10.93
C ALA A 133 22.96 -6.90 9.76
N ILE A 134 21.90 -6.30 9.19
CA ILE A 134 22.03 -5.28 8.14
C ILE A 134 22.63 -3.99 8.71
N LEU A 135 22.18 -3.54 9.88
CA LEU A 135 22.70 -2.35 10.54
C LEU A 135 24.17 -2.49 10.92
N ASP A 136 24.58 -3.64 11.48
CA ASP A 136 25.97 -3.97 11.81
C ASP A 136 26.89 -3.84 10.60
N GLU A 137 26.41 -4.27 9.42
CA GLU A 137 27.21 -4.38 8.21
C GLU A 137 27.19 -3.10 7.35
N PHE A 138 26.05 -2.44 7.24
CA PHE A 138 25.84 -1.33 6.29
C PHE A 138 25.45 0.00 6.95
N GLY A 139 25.18 0.00 8.26
CA GLY A 139 24.71 1.17 9.00
C GLY A 139 23.28 1.62 8.62
N PRO A 140 22.75 2.62 9.34
CA PRO A 140 21.35 3.06 9.18
C PRO A 140 21.07 3.71 7.82
N ARG A 141 22.06 4.28 7.14
CA ARG A 141 21.89 4.97 5.84
C ARG A 141 21.55 4.07 4.65
N ARG A 142 21.58 2.75 4.83
CA ARG A 142 21.22 1.77 3.80
C ARG A 142 19.89 1.06 4.07
N VAL A 143 19.23 1.38 5.17
CA VAL A 143 18.00 0.70 5.62
C VAL A 143 16.81 1.63 5.49
N MET A 144 15.70 1.13 4.97
CA MET A 144 14.43 1.86 4.85
C MET A 144 13.30 1.06 5.47
N TRP A 145 12.36 1.72 6.12
CA TRP A 145 11.12 1.08 6.50
C TRP A 145 10.20 0.90 5.29
N GLY A 146 9.56 -0.27 5.18
CA GLY A 146 8.52 -0.55 4.21
C GLY A 146 7.40 -1.37 4.84
N SER A 147 6.16 -1.15 4.42
CA SER A 147 5.01 -1.83 5.03
C SER A 147 4.74 -3.23 4.46
N ASP A 148 4.97 -3.43 3.16
CA ASP A 148 4.46 -4.58 2.40
C ASP A 148 2.93 -4.70 2.44
N PHE A 149 2.21 -3.58 2.33
CA PHE A 149 0.76 -3.61 2.19
C PHE A 149 0.33 -4.46 0.97
N PRO A 150 -0.67 -5.35 1.08
CA PRO A 150 -1.58 -5.55 2.21
C PRO A 150 -1.13 -6.64 3.21
N VAL A 151 0.06 -7.20 3.07
CA VAL A 151 0.58 -8.22 4.00
C VAL A 151 0.70 -7.65 5.41
N SER A 152 1.04 -6.37 5.56
CA SER A 152 1.06 -5.66 6.85
C SER A 152 -0.24 -5.79 7.66
N GLU A 153 -1.39 -5.90 7.00
CA GLU A 153 -2.71 -5.97 7.63
C GLU A 153 -3.12 -7.40 8.00
N ARG A 154 -2.37 -8.40 7.55
CA ARG A 154 -2.58 -9.79 7.97
C ARG A 154 -2.18 -9.95 9.43
N ARG A 155 -2.87 -10.83 10.16
CA ARG A 155 -2.54 -11.14 11.55
C ARG A 155 -1.54 -12.29 11.64
N GLY A 156 -0.47 -12.08 12.40
CA GLY A 156 0.61 -13.06 12.55
C GLY A 156 1.99 -12.43 12.48
N LYS A 157 3.01 -13.28 12.41
CA LYS A 157 4.40 -12.86 12.16
C LYS A 157 5.19 -13.95 11.44
N CYS A 158 6.20 -13.52 10.71
CA CYS A 158 7.25 -14.41 10.24
C CYS A 158 8.28 -14.64 11.37
N VAL A 159 8.78 -15.87 11.48
CA VAL A 159 9.76 -16.29 12.50
C VAL A 159 10.83 -17.18 11.91
N THR A 160 12.05 -17.03 12.39
CA THR A 160 13.15 -17.98 12.18
C THR A 160 12.88 -19.27 12.96
N ILE A 161 12.88 -20.41 12.28
CA ILE A 161 12.71 -21.75 12.87
C ILE A 161 13.69 -22.73 12.24
N GLY A 162 14.59 -23.28 13.06
CA GLY A 162 15.57 -24.26 12.60
C GLY A 162 16.54 -23.65 11.58
N ASP A 163 16.59 -24.23 10.38
CA ASP A 163 17.36 -23.74 9.24
C ASP A 163 16.51 -22.92 8.25
N GLN A 164 15.26 -22.60 8.59
CA GLN A 164 14.31 -21.91 7.72
C GLN A 164 13.47 -20.88 8.49
N PHE A 165 12.42 -20.38 7.86
CA PHE A 165 11.43 -19.51 8.49
C PHE A 165 10.01 -20.04 8.29
N ALA A 166 9.09 -19.63 9.16
CA ALA A 166 7.67 -19.94 9.05
C ALA A 166 6.81 -18.69 9.24
N TRP A 167 5.64 -18.67 8.60
CA TRP A 167 4.59 -17.69 8.86
C TRP A 167 3.60 -18.26 9.87
N ILE A 168 3.58 -17.67 11.06
CA ILE A 168 2.64 -18.03 12.12
C ILE A 168 1.45 -17.08 12.04
N ASN A 169 0.25 -17.63 12.00
CA ASN A 169 -1.02 -16.91 11.95
C ASN A 169 -2.04 -17.61 12.87
N PRO A 170 -3.21 -17.00 13.16
CA PRO A 170 -4.21 -17.61 14.04
C PRO A 170 -4.67 -19.02 13.67
N SER A 171 -4.59 -19.42 12.39
CA SER A 171 -4.96 -20.78 11.96
C SER A 171 -3.89 -21.84 12.20
N HIS A 172 -2.67 -21.46 12.61
CA HIS A 172 -1.53 -22.36 12.82
C HIS A 172 -1.03 -22.36 14.26
N LEU A 173 -1.84 -21.92 15.23
CA LEU A 173 -1.48 -21.87 16.64
C LEU A 173 -2.11 -23.04 17.38
N ASP A 174 -1.27 -23.92 17.93
CA ASP A 174 -1.73 -25.00 18.79
C ASP A 174 -2.14 -24.45 20.16
N GLU A 175 -3.35 -24.79 20.61
CA GLU A 175 -3.84 -24.51 21.95
C GLU A 175 -3.41 -25.65 22.89
N THR A 176 -2.13 -25.68 23.27
CA THR A 176 -1.72 -26.63 24.33
C THR A 176 -2.11 -26.09 25.71
N PRO A 177 -2.58 -26.92 26.65
CA PRO A 177 -2.99 -26.47 27.99
C PRO A 177 -1.89 -25.74 28.79
N SER A 178 -0.63 -25.95 28.41
CA SER A 178 0.56 -25.33 29.01
C SER A 178 0.94 -23.97 28.42
N ALA A 179 0.33 -23.55 27.31
CA ALA A 179 0.64 -22.30 26.63
C ALA A 179 -0.52 -21.29 26.80
N PRO A 180 -0.23 -20.01 27.08
CA PRO A 180 -1.27 -18.99 27.13
C PRO A 180 -1.88 -18.77 25.74
N ALA A 181 -3.13 -18.33 25.70
CA ALA A 181 -3.78 -17.92 24.45
C ALA A 181 -2.99 -16.78 23.78
N ILE A 182 -2.72 -16.92 22.48
CA ILE A 182 -1.92 -15.96 21.71
C ILE A 182 -2.85 -15.04 20.93
N GLN A 183 -2.69 -13.73 21.15
CA GLN A 183 -3.30 -12.71 20.30
C GLN A 183 -2.33 -12.31 19.18
N ALA A 184 -2.61 -12.77 17.97
CA ALA A 184 -1.80 -12.41 16.80
C ALA A 184 -2.08 -10.97 16.34
N TRP A 185 -1.08 -10.09 16.39
CA TRP A 185 -1.17 -8.71 15.92
C TRP A 185 -0.97 -8.61 14.40
N PRO A 186 -1.37 -7.49 13.76
CA PRO A 186 -1.00 -7.20 12.39
C PRO A 186 0.52 -7.30 12.16
N VAL A 187 0.92 -7.92 11.05
CA VAL A 187 2.32 -8.08 10.63
C VAL A 187 3.05 -6.73 10.59
N GLY A 188 2.37 -5.65 10.20
CA GLY A 188 2.93 -4.30 10.20
C GLY A 188 3.33 -3.80 11.59
N LEU A 189 2.54 -4.09 12.63
CA LEU A 189 2.88 -3.74 14.01
C LEU A 189 4.03 -4.61 14.54
N GLU A 190 4.01 -5.90 14.20
CA GLU A 190 5.10 -6.82 14.52
C GLU A 190 6.42 -6.37 13.88
N ASN A 191 6.37 -5.90 12.63
CA ASN A 191 7.52 -5.33 11.93
C ASN A 191 8.02 -4.02 12.54
N LEU A 192 7.12 -3.08 12.85
CA LEU A 192 7.49 -1.82 13.52
C LEU A 192 8.18 -2.09 14.86
N ARG A 193 7.66 -3.04 15.65
CA ARG A 193 8.31 -3.47 16.89
C ARG A 193 9.71 -4.04 16.64
N ALA A 194 9.87 -4.90 15.63
CA ALA A 194 11.18 -5.46 15.28
C ALA A 194 12.19 -4.37 14.86
N VAL A 195 11.76 -3.37 14.08
CA VAL A 195 12.59 -2.23 13.67
C VAL A 195 13.01 -1.41 14.89
N LEU A 196 12.09 -1.11 15.81
CA LEU A 196 12.40 -0.34 17.03
C LEU A 196 13.34 -1.11 17.96
N ASN A 197 13.14 -2.42 18.14
CA ASN A 197 14.04 -3.27 18.92
C ASN A 197 15.43 -3.35 18.30
N ALA A 198 15.52 -3.45 16.97
CA ALA A 198 16.80 -3.44 16.26
C ALA A 198 17.50 -2.08 16.39
N ALA A 199 16.75 -0.98 16.31
CA ALA A 199 17.27 0.36 16.48
C ALA A 199 17.82 0.60 17.89
N GLU A 200 17.12 0.13 18.93
CA GLU A 200 17.58 0.20 20.31
C GLU A 200 18.88 -0.59 20.52
N GLN A 201 18.94 -1.82 20.01
CA GLN A 201 20.14 -2.67 20.12
C GLN A 201 21.34 -2.11 19.34
N ALA A 202 21.09 -1.48 18.20
CA ALA A 202 22.12 -0.81 17.40
C ALA A 202 22.44 0.62 17.90
N ALA A 203 21.83 1.06 19.01
CA ALA A 203 21.97 2.39 19.59
C ALA A 203 21.72 3.55 18.59
N LEU A 204 20.74 3.38 17.70
CA LEU A 204 20.35 4.41 16.74
C LEU A 204 19.78 5.64 17.47
N ASN A 205 20.23 6.82 17.07
CA ASN A 205 19.68 8.07 17.58
C ASN A 205 18.44 8.51 16.77
N ALA A 206 17.88 9.67 17.11
CA ALA A 206 16.69 10.20 16.44
C ALA A 206 16.92 10.51 14.94
N GLU A 207 18.11 10.95 14.55
CA GLU A 207 18.46 11.20 13.14
C GLU A 207 18.57 9.89 12.36
N ASP A 208 19.15 8.85 12.97
CA ASP A 208 19.23 7.52 12.35
C ASP A 208 17.83 6.90 12.16
N LEU A 209 16.94 7.06 13.14
CA LEU A 209 15.54 6.63 13.01
C LEU A 209 14.82 7.40 11.90
N GLN A 210 15.01 8.72 11.84
CA GLN A 210 14.46 9.55 10.76
C GLN A 210 14.98 9.13 9.38
N ASP A 211 16.25 8.75 9.29
CA ASP A 211 16.86 8.18 8.10
C ASP A 211 16.15 6.89 7.69
N VAL A 212 15.96 5.94 8.62
CA VAL A 212 15.30 4.66 8.36
C VAL A 212 13.84 4.85 7.92
N PHE A 213 13.07 5.70 8.61
CA PHE A 213 11.65 5.86 8.34
C PHE A 213 11.31 6.80 7.18
N CYS A 214 12.22 7.69 6.77
CA CYS A 214 11.89 8.72 5.79
C CYS A 214 13.06 9.13 4.89
N ASP A 215 14.15 9.61 5.47
CA ASP A 215 15.08 10.42 4.70
C ASP A 215 15.99 9.59 3.78
N ASN A 216 16.22 8.31 4.08
CA ASN A 216 16.88 7.38 3.14
C ASN A 216 16.08 7.24 1.85
N ALA A 217 14.77 7.03 1.95
CA ALA A 217 13.89 6.92 0.79
C ALA A 217 13.84 8.24 0.02
N ARG A 218 13.72 9.38 0.71
CA ARG A 218 13.74 10.70 0.07
C ARG A 218 15.03 10.95 -0.70
N ARG A 219 16.20 10.71 -0.09
CA ARG A 219 17.51 10.87 -0.74
C ARG A 219 17.69 9.91 -1.91
N LEU A 220 17.33 8.64 -1.73
CA LEU A 220 17.48 7.63 -2.77
C LEU A 220 16.63 7.95 -4.01
N LEU A 221 15.40 8.39 -3.78
CA LEU A 221 14.41 8.61 -4.82
C LEU A 221 14.41 10.06 -5.35
N GLY A 222 15.17 10.96 -4.73
CA GLY A 222 15.19 12.38 -5.11
C GLY A 222 13.85 13.07 -4.83
N LEU A 223 13.14 12.66 -3.78
CA LEU A 223 11.89 13.29 -3.39
C LEU A 223 12.21 14.66 -2.79
N VAL A 224 11.77 15.72 -3.47
CA VAL A 224 11.90 17.10 -2.98
C VAL A 224 10.65 17.44 -2.19
N GLU A 225 10.82 18.11 -1.05
CA GLU A 225 9.71 18.65 -0.28
C GLU A 225 9.03 19.75 -1.12
N GLU A 226 7.81 19.48 -1.56
CA GLU A 226 7.06 20.46 -2.33
C GLU A 226 6.57 21.57 -1.41
N ARG A 227 6.76 22.83 -1.83
CA ARG A 227 6.17 23.98 -1.13
C ARG A 227 4.65 23.84 -1.12
N ALA A 228 4.03 24.35 -0.05
CA ALA A 228 2.58 24.35 0.09
C ALA A 228 1.90 25.02 -1.11
N GLY A 229 1.19 24.23 -1.90
CA GLY A 229 0.40 24.68 -3.04
C GLY A 229 -0.92 25.34 -2.64
N LEU A 230 -1.68 25.77 -3.65
CA LEU A 230 -3.03 26.33 -3.51
C LEU A 230 -3.97 25.38 -2.76
N THR A 231 -3.82 24.08 -2.95
CA THR A 231 -4.62 23.05 -2.25
C THR A 231 -4.38 23.08 -0.74
N GLN A 232 -3.12 23.13 -0.32
CA GLN A 232 -2.76 23.18 1.11
C GLN A 232 -3.12 24.53 1.73
N GLU A 233 -2.94 25.63 0.99
CA GLU A 233 -3.37 26.96 1.44
C GLU A 233 -4.89 27.00 1.67
N ARG A 234 -5.69 26.44 0.76
CA ARG A 234 -7.14 26.35 0.92
C ARG A 234 -7.53 25.55 2.15
N HIS A 235 -6.83 24.45 2.43
CA HIS A 235 -7.06 23.66 3.64
C HIS A 235 -6.75 24.43 4.92
N ARG A 236 -5.63 25.15 4.98
CA ARG A 236 -5.30 26.01 6.12
C ARG A 236 -6.36 27.07 6.37
N GLN A 237 -6.87 27.71 5.32
CA GLN A 237 -7.97 28.66 5.45
C GLN A 237 -9.25 28.00 5.96
N ALA A 238 -9.56 26.80 5.46
CA ALA A 238 -10.76 26.06 5.88
C ALA A 238 -10.70 25.62 7.34
N LEU A 239 -9.53 25.30 7.90
CA LEU A 239 -9.38 24.95 9.32
C LEU A 239 -9.87 26.06 10.27
N ALA A 240 -9.81 27.33 9.84
CA ALA A 240 -10.34 28.45 10.62
C ALA A 240 -11.87 28.59 10.55
N LEU A 241 -12.53 27.89 9.61
CA LEU A 241 -13.95 28.07 9.28
C LEU A 241 -14.78 26.80 9.44
N ILE A 242 -14.17 25.63 9.27
CA ILE A 242 -14.81 24.31 9.21
C ILE A 242 -14.06 23.38 10.17
N PRO A 243 -14.73 22.79 11.18
CA PRO A 243 -14.09 21.86 12.10
C PRO A 243 -13.45 20.66 11.38
N GLY A 244 -12.11 20.58 11.45
CA GLY A 244 -11.32 19.57 10.72
C GLY A 244 -11.21 19.82 9.22
N GLY A 245 -11.37 21.09 8.80
CA GLY A 245 -11.09 21.56 7.43
C GLY A 245 -12.01 21.01 6.35
N THR A 246 -12.99 20.16 6.69
CA THR A 246 -13.90 19.45 5.77
C THR A 246 -15.23 19.13 6.48
N ASN A 247 -16.31 18.95 5.72
CA ASN A 247 -17.64 18.63 6.28
C ASN A 247 -17.88 17.14 6.54
N LEU A 248 -16.97 16.26 6.10
CA LEU A 248 -17.15 14.81 6.21
C LEU A 248 -15.95 14.20 6.92
N LEU A 249 -16.19 13.55 8.06
CA LEU A 249 -15.14 12.96 8.90
C LEU A 249 -14.21 12.02 8.10
N SER A 250 -14.77 11.16 7.25
CA SER A 250 -14.00 10.21 6.44
C SER A 250 -13.15 10.87 5.35
N LYS A 251 -13.31 12.17 5.10
CA LYS A 251 -12.50 12.94 4.14
C LYS A 251 -11.49 13.87 4.82
N ARG A 252 -11.37 13.80 6.15
CA ARG A 252 -10.41 14.63 6.89
C ARG A 252 -8.97 14.29 6.49
N PRO A 253 -8.18 15.27 6.02
CA PRO A 253 -6.78 15.06 5.62
C PRO A 253 -5.92 14.40 6.71
N GLU A 254 -6.25 14.64 7.98
CA GLU A 254 -5.53 14.11 9.13
C GLU A 254 -5.70 12.59 9.29
N MET A 255 -6.74 11.99 8.71
CA MET A 255 -6.97 10.54 8.72
C MET A 255 -6.08 9.80 7.70
N PHE A 256 -5.41 10.53 6.82
CA PHE A 256 -4.58 9.97 5.75
C PHE A 256 -3.13 10.42 5.90
N ALA A 257 -2.79 11.59 5.35
CA ALA A 257 -1.44 12.14 5.40
C ALA A 257 -1.52 13.58 5.94
N PRO A 258 -1.47 13.77 7.27
CA PRO A 258 -1.53 15.09 7.89
C PRO A 258 -0.53 16.07 7.25
N GLY A 259 -1.02 17.24 6.84
CA GLY A 259 -0.21 18.29 6.20
C GLY A 259 0.21 18.03 4.75
N GLN A 260 -0.09 16.85 4.19
CA GLN A 260 0.31 16.46 2.82
C GLN A 260 -0.86 16.05 1.94
N TRP A 261 -1.94 15.51 2.54
CA TRP A 261 -3.10 15.01 1.80
C TRP A 261 -3.80 16.15 1.03
N PRO A 262 -4.14 15.95 -0.27
CA PRO A 262 -4.83 16.96 -1.07
C PRO A 262 -6.30 17.07 -0.66
N ALA A 263 -6.58 17.98 0.28
CA ALA A 263 -7.90 18.12 0.91
C ALA A 263 -9.02 18.59 -0.05
N TYR A 264 -8.64 19.24 -1.16
CA TYR A 264 -9.56 19.88 -2.10
C TYR A 264 -9.24 19.47 -3.53
N PHE A 265 -10.28 19.31 -4.34
CA PHE A 265 -10.17 18.95 -5.75
C PHE A 265 -10.85 20.00 -6.64
N ARG A 266 -10.30 20.22 -7.83
CA ARG A 266 -10.88 21.05 -8.90
C ARG A 266 -11.89 20.26 -9.72
N GLU A 267 -11.56 19.02 -10.09
CA GLU A 267 -12.43 18.14 -10.86
C GLU A 267 -12.11 16.66 -10.61
N ALA A 268 -13.09 15.79 -10.89
CA ALA A 268 -12.94 14.34 -10.82
C ALA A 268 -13.74 13.66 -11.94
N ARG A 269 -13.21 12.58 -12.52
CA ARG A 269 -13.78 11.84 -13.66
C ARG A 269 -13.37 10.37 -13.56
N GLY A 270 -14.33 9.44 -13.54
CA GLY A 270 -14.03 8.04 -13.25
C GLY A 270 -13.35 7.92 -11.88
N CYS A 271 -12.16 7.32 -11.85
CA CYS A 271 -11.30 7.30 -10.65
C CYS A 271 -10.20 8.38 -10.67
N GLU A 272 -10.17 9.27 -11.67
CA GLU A 272 -9.17 10.34 -11.78
C GLU A 272 -9.63 11.60 -11.05
N VAL A 273 -8.71 12.24 -10.32
CA VAL A 273 -8.95 13.45 -9.52
C VAL A 273 -7.83 14.45 -9.76
N TRP A 274 -8.19 15.72 -9.93
CA TRP A 274 -7.24 16.82 -10.03
C TRP A 274 -7.41 17.79 -8.88
N ASP A 275 -6.33 18.09 -8.17
CA ASP A 275 -6.35 19.08 -7.09
C ASP A 275 -6.37 20.53 -7.61
N LEU A 276 -6.30 21.51 -6.70
CA LEU A 276 -6.29 22.92 -7.08
C LEU A 276 -4.95 23.36 -7.70
N ASP A 277 -3.89 22.61 -7.47
CA ASP A 277 -2.56 22.81 -8.05
C ASP A 277 -2.43 22.14 -9.44
N GLY A 278 -3.49 21.45 -9.91
CA GLY A 278 -3.51 20.73 -11.17
C GLY A 278 -2.82 19.37 -11.13
N ARG A 279 -2.47 18.88 -9.95
CA ARG A 279 -1.87 17.55 -9.76
C ARG A 279 -2.92 16.48 -10.02
N HIS A 280 -2.53 15.47 -10.77
CA HIS A 280 -3.40 14.37 -11.15
C HIS A 280 -3.19 13.17 -10.23
N TYR A 281 -4.29 12.60 -9.75
CA TYR A 281 -4.33 11.44 -8.87
C TYR A 281 -5.32 10.41 -9.41
N TYR A 282 -5.02 9.13 -9.14
CA TYR A 282 -6.04 8.08 -9.19
C TYR A 282 -6.55 7.82 -7.77
N ASP A 283 -7.85 7.93 -7.53
CA ASP A 283 -8.50 7.69 -6.25
C ASP A 283 -8.66 6.20 -5.98
N PHE A 284 -7.61 5.62 -5.41
CA PHE A 284 -7.62 4.28 -4.80
C PHE A 284 -7.83 4.34 -3.29
N SER A 285 -8.27 5.48 -2.75
CA SER A 285 -8.41 5.69 -1.31
C SER A 285 -9.77 5.16 -0.83
N ILE A 286 -10.78 6.01 -0.86
CA ILE A 286 -12.12 5.73 -0.35
C ILE A 286 -13.21 5.92 -1.42
N ASN A 287 -12.84 6.19 -2.69
CA ASN A 287 -13.78 6.39 -3.81
C ASN A 287 -14.97 7.28 -3.43
N SER A 288 -14.68 8.53 -3.03
CA SER A 288 -15.70 9.46 -2.51
C SER A 288 -16.55 8.88 -1.35
N ALA A 289 -15.89 8.26 -0.37
CA ALA A 289 -16.53 7.56 0.75
C ALA A 289 -17.49 6.42 0.31
N GLY A 290 -17.16 5.76 -0.80
CA GLY A 290 -17.94 4.68 -1.40
C GLY A 290 -19.16 5.14 -2.20
N ALA A 291 -19.41 6.45 -2.30
CA ALA A 291 -20.61 6.98 -2.94
C ALA A 291 -20.58 6.92 -4.48
N CYS A 292 -19.39 6.88 -5.07
CA CYS A 292 -19.21 6.92 -6.53
C CYS A 292 -18.79 5.55 -7.08
N LEU A 293 -19.59 4.50 -6.86
CA LEU A 293 -19.27 3.13 -7.30
C LEU A 293 -18.98 3.01 -8.80
N LEU A 294 -19.72 3.75 -9.64
CA LEU A 294 -19.52 3.79 -11.10
C LEU A 294 -18.40 4.77 -11.52
N GLY A 295 -17.73 5.40 -10.56
CA GLY A 295 -16.78 6.49 -10.78
C GLY A 295 -17.44 7.88 -10.75
N CYS A 296 -16.63 8.90 -10.47
CA CYS A 296 -17.05 10.29 -10.48
C CYS A 296 -17.51 10.72 -11.88
N ARG A 297 -18.61 11.47 -11.98
CA ARG A 297 -19.12 11.99 -13.26
C ARG A 297 -19.41 10.89 -14.30
N ASP A 298 -19.99 9.77 -13.85
CA ASP A 298 -20.53 8.75 -14.73
C ASP A 298 -21.49 9.41 -15.77
N PRO A 299 -21.35 9.10 -17.07
CA PRO A 299 -22.10 9.79 -18.11
C PRO A 299 -23.60 9.50 -18.04
N ASP A 300 -24.03 8.34 -17.57
CA ASP A 300 -25.44 7.94 -17.51
C ASP A 300 -26.12 8.62 -16.33
N VAL A 301 -25.49 8.58 -15.15
CA VAL A 301 -25.94 9.30 -13.95
C VAL A 301 -25.99 10.80 -14.21
N THR A 302 -24.94 11.35 -14.84
CA THR A 302 -24.87 12.79 -15.15
C THR A 302 -26.01 13.21 -16.09
N ARG A 303 -26.33 12.42 -17.12
CA ARG A 303 -27.45 12.71 -18.02
C ARG A 303 -28.79 12.66 -17.29
N ALA A 304 -29.02 11.65 -16.45
CA ALA A 304 -30.25 11.52 -15.68
C ALA A 304 -30.46 12.72 -14.73
N VAL A 305 -29.42 13.13 -14.00
CA VAL A 305 -29.47 14.31 -13.12
C VAL A 305 -29.72 15.59 -13.91
N LYS A 306 -29.02 15.82 -15.03
CA LYS A 306 -29.23 17.01 -15.88
C LYS A 306 -30.67 17.09 -16.39
N ARG A 307 -31.24 15.96 -16.82
CA ARG A 307 -32.64 15.88 -17.22
C ARG A 307 -33.55 16.24 -16.04
N ARG A 308 -33.36 15.64 -14.86
CA ARG A 308 -34.18 15.91 -13.68
C ARG A 308 -34.12 17.38 -13.25
N LEU A 309 -32.96 18.02 -13.31
CA LEU A 309 -32.80 19.46 -13.04
C LEU A 309 -33.70 20.31 -13.94
N SER A 310 -33.78 19.99 -15.23
CA SER A 310 -34.64 20.73 -16.18
C SER A 310 -36.14 20.55 -15.95
N LEU A 311 -36.53 19.48 -15.26
CA LEU A 311 -37.92 19.13 -14.98
C LEU A 311 -38.32 19.43 -13.52
N GLY A 312 -37.44 20.07 -12.74
CA GLY A 312 -37.60 20.26 -11.29
C GLY A 312 -37.08 19.07 -10.47
N THR A 313 -36.37 19.37 -9.38
CA THR A 313 -35.71 18.38 -8.51
C THR A 313 -36.59 17.86 -7.38
N LEU A 314 -37.59 18.63 -6.98
CA LEU A 314 -38.50 18.31 -5.88
C LEU A 314 -39.85 19.02 -6.10
N SER A 315 -40.91 18.40 -5.61
CA SER A 315 -42.27 18.94 -5.61
C SER A 315 -42.98 18.47 -4.33
N THR A 316 -44.17 19.02 -4.08
CA THR A 316 -45.12 18.46 -3.10
C THR A 316 -45.65 17.09 -3.55
N LEU A 317 -45.61 16.82 -4.86
CA LEU A 317 -45.96 15.51 -5.44
C LEU A 317 -44.71 14.65 -5.64
N ASN A 318 -44.87 13.33 -5.57
CA ASN A 318 -43.77 12.38 -5.69
C ASN A 318 -43.36 12.11 -7.14
N PRO A 319 -42.08 11.82 -7.41
CA PRO A 319 -41.62 11.36 -8.72
C PRO A 319 -42.05 9.91 -8.97
N PRO A 320 -42.63 9.57 -10.14
CA PRO A 320 -42.99 8.18 -10.46
C PRO A 320 -41.79 7.22 -10.45
N GLU A 321 -40.57 7.74 -10.66
CA GLU A 321 -39.33 6.98 -10.60
C GLU A 321 -39.08 6.31 -9.22
N GLU A 322 -39.77 6.75 -8.14
CA GLU A 322 -39.70 6.08 -6.83
C GLU A 322 -40.31 4.67 -6.84
N VAL A 323 -41.36 4.47 -7.65
CA VAL A 323 -42.02 3.16 -7.81
C VAL A 323 -41.14 2.25 -8.65
N GLU A 324 -40.63 2.75 -9.78
CA GLU A 324 -39.72 2.01 -10.68
C GLU A 324 -38.46 1.52 -9.92
N LEU A 325 -37.89 2.38 -9.07
CA LEU A 325 -36.73 2.02 -8.25
C LEU A 325 -37.10 0.98 -7.18
N ALA A 326 -38.28 1.09 -6.55
CA ALA A 326 -38.72 0.11 -5.55
C ALA A 326 -38.94 -1.28 -6.17
N GLU A 327 -39.57 -1.34 -7.35
CA GLU A 327 -39.77 -2.58 -8.11
C GLU A 327 -38.43 -3.24 -8.44
N GLU A 328 -37.47 -2.46 -8.95
CA GLU A 328 -36.15 -2.97 -9.29
C GLU A 328 -35.38 -3.47 -8.06
N LEU A 329 -35.47 -2.76 -6.92
CA LEU A 329 -34.85 -3.19 -5.67
C LEU A 329 -35.45 -4.49 -5.12
N CYS A 330 -36.78 -4.64 -5.09
CA CYS A 330 -37.42 -5.90 -4.69
C CYS A 330 -37.09 -7.04 -5.67
N ARG A 331 -36.93 -6.75 -6.97
CA ARG A 331 -36.50 -7.72 -7.97
C ARG A 331 -35.05 -8.18 -7.75
N LEU A 332 -34.14 -7.25 -7.43
CA LEU A 332 -32.73 -7.53 -7.15
C LEU A 332 -32.52 -8.20 -5.78
N HIS A 333 -33.42 -7.95 -4.84
CA HIS A 333 -33.39 -8.50 -3.49
C HIS A 333 -34.69 -9.26 -3.19
N PRO A 334 -34.86 -10.50 -3.68
CA PRO A 334 -36.13 -11.24 -3.59
C PRO A 334 -36.61 -11.55 -2.17
N TRP A 335 -35.76 -11.37 -1.17
CA TRP A 335 -36.08 -11.48 0.25
C TRP A 335 -36.71 -10.21 0.85
N ALA A 336 -36.73 -9.10 0.11
CA ALA A 336 -37.36 -7.86 0.50
C ALA A 336 -38.73 -7.71 -0.19
N GLU A 337 -39.78 -7.48 0.59
CA GLU A 337 -41.15 -7.30 0.08
C GLU A 337 -41.51 -5.83 -0.18
N GLN A 338 -40.86 -4.90 0.53
CA GLN A 338 -41.14 -3.46 0.49
C GLN A 338 -39.85 -2.65 0.58
N VAL A 339 -39.89 -1.41 0.07
CA VAL A 339 -38.75 -0.49 0.04
C VAL A 339 -39.08 0.80 0.77
N ARG A 340 -38.12 1.29 1.55
CA ARG A 340 -38.13 2.65 2.11
C ARG A 340 -36.81 3.33 1.80
N LEU A 341 -36.88 4.50 1.16
CA LEU A 341 -35.71 5.29 0.80
C LEU A 341 -35.44 6.37 1.87
N ALA A 342 -34.18 6.67 2.11
CA ALA A 342 -33.74 7.84 2.89
C ALA A 342 -32.55 8.51 2.17
N ARG A 343 -32.07 9.64 2.68
CA ARG A 343 -31.01 10.39 2.01
C ARG A 343 -29.62 9.83 2.29
N THR A 344 -29.42 9.19 3.44
CA THR A 344 -28.12 8.64 3.85
C THR A 344 -28.25 7.25 4.49
N GLY A 345 -27.17 6.46 4.47
CA GLY A 345 -27.16 5.14 5.10
C GLY A 345 -27.42 5.19 6.61
N GLY A 346 -26.95 6.23 7.31
CA GLY A 346 -27.21 6.42 8.74
C GLY A 346 -28.70 6.63 9.05
N GLU A 347 -29.41 7.36 8.20
CA GLU A 347 -30.87 7.55 8.33
C GLU A 347 -31.62 6.23 8.08
N VAL A 348 -31.23 5.47 7.06
CA VAL A 348 -31.85 4.16 6.79
C VAL A 348 -31.64 3.21 7.97
N ALA A 349 -30.43 3.18 8.56
CA ALA A 349 -30.17 2.37 9.76
C ALA A 349 -31.08 2.79 10.94
N ALA A 350 -31.27 4.10 11.15
CA ALA A 350 -32.17 4.60 12.18
C ALA A 350 -33.64 4.22 11.91
N VAL A 351 -34.08 4.27 10.64
CA VAL A 351 -35.41 3.82 10.22
C VAL A 351 -35.58 2.33 10.47
N ALA A 352 -34.59 1.51 10.10
CA ALA A 352 -34.62 0.06 10.32
C ALA A 352 -34.72 -0.30 11.81
N VAL A 353 -33.91 0.34 12.67
CA VAL A 353 -33.99 0.17 14.12
C VAL A 353 -35.37 0.56 14.66
N ARG A 354 -35.94 1.67 14.17
CA ARG A 354 -37.28 2.11 14.59
C ARG A 354 -38.37 1.11 14.19
N ILE A 355 -38.33 0.58 12.97
CA ILE A 355 -39.25 -0.46 12.50
C ILE A 355 -39.09 -1.71 13.36
N ALA A 356 -37.87 -2.20 13.55
CA ALA A 356 -37.61 -3.39 14.35
C ALA A 356 -38.16 -3.28 15.78
N ARG A 357 -37.95 -2.15 16.45
CA ARG A 357 -38.50 -1.90 17.79
C ARG A 357 -40.02 -1.84 17.79
N ALA A 358 -40.62 -1.13 16.84
CA ALA A 358 -42.08 -1.00 16.74
C ALA A 358 -42.77 -2.34 16.47
N THR A 359 -42.14 -3.22 15.69
CA THR A 359 -42.68 -4.54 15.36
C THR A 359 -42.48 -5.57 16.47
N THR A 360 -41.37 -5.49 17.22
CA THR A 360 -41.01 -6.52 18.22
C THR A 360 -41.29 -6.12 19.66
N ASP A 361 -41.58 -4.85 19.93
CA ASP A 361 -41.68 -4.24 21.27
C ASP A 361 -40.43 -4.44 22.16
N ARG A 362 -39.27 -4.68 21.53
CA ARG A 362 -37.98 -4.86 22.20
C ARG A 362 -37.20 -3.56 22.18
N SER A 363 -36.54 -3.23 23.29
CA SER A 363 -35.68 -2.05 23.39
C SER A 363 -34.30 -2.23 22.72
N VAL A 364 -33.83 -3.47 22.58
CA VAL A 364 -32.51 -3.83 22.03
C VAL A 364 -32.66 -4.50 20.67
N VAL A 365 -31.87 -4.03 19.69
CA VAL A 365 -31.69 -4.65 18.37
C VAL A 365 -30.44 -5.52 18.44
N ALA A 366 -30.53 -6.77 18.00
CA ALA A 366 -29.47 -7.79 18.08
C ALA A 366 -28.37 -7.60 17.03
#